data_AF-F7CUX3-F1
#
_entry.id   AF-F7CUX3-F1
#
_cell.length_a   1.000
_cell.length_b   1.000
_cell.length_c   1.000
_cell.angle_alpha   90.00
_cell.angle_beta   90.00
_cell.angle_gamma   90.00
#
_symmetry.space_group_name_H-M   'P 1'
#
loop_
_entity.id
_entity.type
_entity.pdbx_description
1 polymer ?
#
loop_
_entity_poly.entity_id
_entity_poly.type
_entity_poly.pdbx_seq_one_letter_code
_entity_poly.pdbx_strand_id
1 'polypeptide(L)'
;MEPSERAQAARDRVPRIDPYGFERPEDFDYAAYEEFFSTYLVILTRRAIKWSKLLKGSGRVQKSMTVKRYIRKGVPLEHRARVWMGVSGAQAQMDRNPGYYHRLLQGQRNDSLEEAIRTDYYSPAMLGLKTDQEVLGELVRTKLPAVAALMDGHGVLWTLLVSRWFICLFVDILPVETVLRIWDCLFNEGSKIIFRVALTLIKQHQALILEATSFADVCEKFKELTRGRFVTECHTFMQKIFSEPGSLSTSTITRLRERCRAKLLAQG
;
A
#
# COMPACT_ATOMS: atom_id res chain seq x y z
N MET A 1 13.12 -32.97 -10.71
CA MET A 1 12.08 -32.15 -11.34
C MET A 1 12.70 -30.81 -11.67
N GLU A 2 12.87 -30.58 -12.96
CA GLU A 2 13.46 -29.37 -13.54
C GLU A 2 12.61 -28.12 -13.20
N PRO A 3 13.18 -26.90 -13.26
CA PRO A 3 12.45 -25.67 -12.97
C PRO A 3 11.18 -25.46 -13.81
N SER A 4 11.23 -25.87 -15.10
CA SER A 4 10.09 -25.80 -16.02
C SER A 4 8.95 -26.73 -15.64
N GLU A 5 9.27 -27.97 -15.25
CA GLU A 5 8.31 -28.97 -14.78
C GLU A 5 7.64 -28.53 -13.46
N ARG A 6 8.41 -27.91 -12.56
CA ARG A 6 7.89 -27.32 -11.31
C ARG A 6 6.90 -26.19 -11.58
N ALA A 7 7.22 -25.29 -12.51
CA ALA A 7 6.35 -24.17 -12.87
C ALA A 7 5.02 -24.64 -13.47
N GLN A 8 5.07 -25.66 -14.35
CA GLN A 8 3.87 -26.24 -14.94
C GLN A 8 3.00 -26.94 -13.88
N ALA A 9 3.60 -27.77 -13.02
CA ALA A 9 2.85 -28.44 -11.96
C ALA A 9 2.21 -27.46 -10.95
N ALA A 10 2.86 -26.33 -10.67
CA ALA A 10 2.29 -25.28 -9.82
C ALA A 10 1.11 -24.57 -10.50
N ARG A 11 1.19 -24.31 -11.81
CA ARG A 11 0.09 -23.75 -12.62
C ARG A 11 -1.17 -24.60 -12.56
N ASP A 12 -1.02 -25.93 -12.55
CA ASP A 12 -2.15 -26.84 -12.51
C ASP A 12 -2.81 -26.91 -11.12
N ARG A 13 -2.07 -26.61 -10.05
CA ARG A 13 -2.56 -26.66 -8.66
C ARG A 13 -3.10 -25.33 -8.13
N VAL A 14 -2.54 -24.22 -8.58
CA VAL A 14 -2.93 -22.88 -8.14
C VAL A 14 -4.04 -22.35 -9.05
N PRO A 15 -5.21 -21.96 -8.51
CA PRO A 15 -6.30 -21.43 -9.33
C PRO A 15 -5.88 -20.20 -10.15
N ARG A 16 -6.28 -20.20 -11.43
CA ARG A 16 -6.11 -19.06 -12.36
C ARG A 16 -6.81 -17.79 -11.86
N ILE A 17 -7.97 -17.97 -11.23
CA ILE A 17 -8.72 -16.88 -10.58
C ILE A 17 -8.36 -16.85 -9.11
N ASP A 18 -8.00 -15.68 -8.59
CA ASP A 18 -7.67 -15.50 -7.18
C ASP A 18 -8.92 -15.49 -6.27
N PRO A 19 -8.77 -15.54 -4.93
CA PRO A 19 -9.91 -15.53 -4.00
C PRO A 19 -10.78 -14.26 -4.03
N TYR A 20 -10.37 -13.22 -4.75
CA TYR A 20 -11.10 -11.96 -4.92
C TYR A 20 -11.82 -11.90 -6.27
N GLY A 21 -11.65 -12.91 -7.13
CA GLY A 21 -12.30 -12.99 -8.44
C GLY A 21 -11.48 -12.38 -9.57
N PHE A 22 -10.22 -11.99 -9.36
CA PHE A 22 -9.36 -11.47 -10.42
C PHE A 22 -8.59 -12.60 -11.11
N GLU A 23 -8.48 -12.49 -12.43
CA GLU A 23 -7.61 -13.36 -13.19
C GLU A 23 -6.14 -12.99 -12.96
N ARG A 24 -5.31 -14.00 -12.69
CA ARG A 24 -3.86 -13.81 -12.54
C ARG A 24 -3.25 -13.50 -13.91
N PRO A 25 -2.30 -12.54 -13.99
CA PRO A 25 -1.69 -12.17 -15.26
C PRO A 25 -0.84 -13.30 -15.85
N GLU A 26 -0.55 -13.22 -17.14
CA GLU A 26 0.21 -14.25 -17.86
C GLU A 26 1.63 -14.47 -17.29
N ASP A 27 2.26 -13.39 -16.82
CA ASP A 27 3.59 -13.36 -16.21
C ASP A 27 3.58 -13.71 -14.71
N PHE A 28 2.45 -14.21 -14.18
CA PHE A 28 2.35 -14.60 -12.78
C PHE A 28 3.27 -15.78 -12.44
N ASP A 29 4.09 -15.63 -11.40
CA ASP A 29 4.99 -16.68 -10.90
C ASP A 29 4.23 -17.66 -9.98
N TYR A 30 3.60 -18.66 -10.60
CA TYR A 30 2.84 -19.70 -9.93
C TYR A 30 3.70 -20.52 -8.96
N ALA A 31 4.96 -20.78 -9.29
CA ALA A 31 5.85 -21.58 -8.47
C ALA A 31 6.23 -20.84 -7.18
N ALA A 32 6.66 -19.58 -7.28
CA ALA A 32 6.96 -18.77 -6.10
C ALA A 32 5.72 -18.54 -5.22
N TYR A 33 4.55 -18.35 -5.85
CA TYR A 33 3.30 -18.21 -5.11
C TYR A 33 2.96 -19.49 -4.34
N GLU A 34 3.01 -20.67 -4.98
CA GLU A 34 2.75 -21.96 -4.35
C GLU A 34 3.73 -22.22 -3.19
N GLU A 35 5.02 -21.99 -3.43
CA GLU A 35 6.09 -22.12 -2.42
C GLU A 35 5.77 -21.26 -1.19
N PHE A 36 5.48 -19.98 -1.38
CA PHE A 36 5.10 -19.07 -0.30
C PHE A 36 3.81 -19.52 0.42
N PHE A 37 2.74 -19.81 -0.33
CA PHE A 37 1.44 -20.13 0.25
C PHE A 37 1.44 -21.45 1.02
N SER A 38 2.26 -22.43 0.62
CA SER A 38 2.39 -23.71 1.33
C SER A 38 2.72 -23.53 2.81
N THR A 39 3.55 -22.54 3.16
CA THR A 39 3.91 -22.21 4.54
C THR A 39 2.98 -21.15 5.14
N TYR A 40 2.54 -20.19 4.32
CA TYR A 40 1.76 -19.05 4.77
C TYR A 40 0.34 -19.42 5.21
N LEU A 41 -0.27 -20.47 4.62
CA LEU A 41 -1.61 -20.93 4.99
C LEU A 41 -1.71 -21.31 6.47
N VAL A 42 -0.70 -21.99 7.03
CA VAL A 42 -0.67 -22.34 8.47
C VAL A 42 -0.69 -21.08 9.34
N ILE A 43 0.03 -20.04 8.92
CA ILE A 43 0.07 -18.75 9.60
C ILE A 43 -1.30 -18.07 9.53
N LEU A 44 -1.94 -18.07 8.36
CA LEU A 44 -3.28 -17.51 8.16
C LEU A 44 -4.31 -18.22 9.05
N THR A 45 -4.34 -19.55 9.08
CA THR A 45 -5.26 -20.33 9.92
C THR A 45 -5.11 -20.00 11.40
N ARG A 46 -3.86 -19.94 11.91
CA ARG A 46 -3.61 -19.55 13.31
C ARG A 46 -4.07 -18.13 13.61
N ARG A 47 -3.93 -17.20 12.66
CA ARG A 47 -4.40 -15.81 12.80
C ARG A 47 -5.93 -15.73 12.77
N ALA A 48 -6.59 -16.46 11.88
CA ALA A 48 -8.05 -16.55 11.79
C ALA A 48 -8.67 -16.97 13.13
N ILE A 49 -8.15 -18.03 13.76
CA ILE A 49 -8.62 -18.46 15.08
C ILE A 49 -8.48 -17.36 16.14
N LYS A 50 -7.33 -16.66 16.16
CA LYS A 50 -7.08 -15.57 17.12
C LYS A 50 -8.00 -14.37 16.88
N TRP A 51 -8.24 -14.03 15.61
CA TRP A 51 -9.17 -12.97 15.22
C TRP A 51 -10.60 -13.31 15.59
N SER A 52 -11.06 -14.52 15.30
CA SER A 52 -12.39 -14.99 15.70
C SER A 52 -12.58 -14.90 17.21
N LYS A 53 -11.56 -15.25 18.02
CA LYS A 53 -11.62 -15.07 19.49
C LYS A 53 -11.67 -13.60 19.90
N LEU A 54 -10.87 -12.73 19.28
CA LEU A 54 -10.87 -11.29 19.56
C LEU A 54 -12.21 -10.62 19.20
N LEU A 55 -12.83 -11.09 18.13
CA LEU A 55 -14.08 -10.56 17.57
C LEU A 55 -15.35 -11.21 18.15
N LYS A 56 -15.21 -12.28 18.93
CA LYS A 56 -16.32 -12.96 19.62
C LYS A 56 -16.75 -12.13 20.82
N GLY A 57 -18.03 -11.76 20.87
CA GLY A 57 -18.61 -10.98 21.97
C GLY A 57 -18.19 -9.51 22.04
N SER A 58 -17.25 -9.07 21.21
CA SER A 58 -16.96 -7.65 21.02
C SER A 58 -18.00 -7.03 20.10
N GLY A 59 -18.51 -5.84 20.47
CA GLY A 59 -19.42 -5.06 19.65
C GLY A 59 -18.70 -4.43 18.44
N ARG A 60 -18.74 -3.10 18.33
CA ARG A 60 -17.99 -2.38 17.30
C ARG A 60 -16.49 -2.57 17.49
N VAL A 61 -15.76 -2.81 16.40
CA VAL A 61 -14.29 -2.88 16.42
C VAL A 61 -13.75 -1.46 16.63
N GLN A 62 -12.93 -1.28 17.66
CA GLN A 62 -12.31 0.00 18.00
C GLN A 62 -10.77 -0.11 18.00
N LYS A 63 -10.09 1.01 17.75
CA LYS A 63 -8.63 1.06 17.80
C LYS A 63 -8.15 0.81 19.24
N SER A 64 -7.22 -0.12 19.39
CA SER A 64 -6.51 -0.40 20.64
C SER A 64 -5.11 -0.92 20.33
N MET A 65 -4.23 -0.98 21.34
CA MET A 65 -2.89 -1.54 21.17
C MET A 65 -2.92 -3.02 20.74
N THR A 66 -3.89 -3.79 21.24
CA THR A 66 -4.11 -5.18 20.85
C THR A 66 -4.57 -5.28 19.40
N VAL A 67 -5.61 -4.52 19.01
CA VAL A 67 -6.13 -4.51 17.64
C VAL A 67 -5.05 -4.07 16.66
N LYS A 68 -4.30 -3.01 16.97
CA LYS A 68 -3.15 -2.56 16.18
C LYS A 68 -2.12 -3.67 15.97
N ARG A 69 -1.75 -4.39 17.04
CA ARG A 69 -0.78 -5.51 16.95
C ARG A 69 -1.30 -6.64 16.05
N TYR A 70 -2.59 -6.94 16.13
CA TYR A 70 -3.22 -7.95 15.28
C TYR A 70 -3.28 -7.51 13.82
N ILE A 71 -3.65 -6.26 13.56
CA ILE A 71 -3.68 -5.65 12.22
C ILE A 71 -2.32 -5.69 11.55
N ARG A 72 -1.24 -5.31 12.26
CA ARG A 72 0.13 -5.42 11.71
C ARG A 72 0.51 -6.86 11.34
N LYS A 73 -0.05 -7.86 12.03
CA LYS A 73 0.12 -9.28 11.70
C LYS A 73 -0.79 -9.73 10.56
N GLY A 74 -1.81 -8.97 10.20
CA GLY A 74 -2.72 -9.22 9.07
C GLY A 74 -4.12 -9.57 9.54
N VAL A 75 -5.11 -8.99 8.86
CA VAL A 75 -6.53 -9.30 9.02
C VAL A 75 -6.91 -10.41 8.04
N PRO A 76 -7.48 -11.54 8.51
CA PRO A 76 -8.03 -12.57 7.64
C PRO A 76 -9.15 -12.02 6.75
N LEU A 77 -9.28 -12.58 5.55
CA LEU A 77 -10.21 -12.11 4.52
C LEU A 77 -11.63 -11.94 5.06
N GLU A 78 -12.14 -12.96 5.76
CA GLU A 78 -13.50 -13.02 6.29
C GLU A 78 -13.79 -11.93 7.35
N HIS A 79 -12.75 -11.35 7.95
CA HIS A 79 -12.88 -10.33 8.99
C HIS A 79 -12.59 -8.91 8.48
N ARG A 80 -12.03 -8.73 7.28
CA ARG A 80 -11.60 -7.42 6.76
C ARG A 80 -12.75 -6.42 6.71
N ALA A 81 -13.91 -6.80 6.17
CA ALA A 81 -15.07 -5.90 6.08
C ALA A 81 -15.43 -5.30 7.45
N ARG A 82 -15.59 -6.13 8.47
CA ARG A 82 -15.91 -5.71 9.83
C ARG A 82 -14.80 -4.87 10.47
N VAL A 83 -13.54 -5.29 10.32
CA VAL A 83 -12.39 -4.63 10.95
C VAL A 83 -12.12 -3.27 10.31
N TRP A 84 -12.09 -3.19 8.98
CA TRP A 84 -11.85 -1.97 8.22
C TRP A 84 -12.93 -0.93 8.50
N MET A 85 -14.22 -1.32 8.49
CA MET A 85 -15.33 -0.43 8.84
C MET A 85 -15.16 0.18 10.23
N GLY A 86 -14.73 -0.62 11.21
CA GLY A 86 -14.48 -0.15 12.57
C GLY A 86 -13.27 0.79 12.69
N VAL A 87 -12.10 0.39 12.18
CA VAL A 87 -10.85 1.15 12.40
C VAL A 87 -10.71 2.36 11.47
N SER A 88 -11.31 2.37 10.30
CA SER A 88 -11.36 3.58 9.44
C SER A 88 -12.27 4.67 10.00
N GLY A 89 -13.23 4.29 10.86
CA GLY A 89 -14.31 5.17 11.30
C GLY A 89 -15.54 5.17 10.38
N ALA A 90 -15.50 4.45 9.26
CA ALA A 90 -16.61 4.38 8.31
C ALA A 90 -17.90 3.85 8.95
N GLN A 91 -17.81 2.84 9.84
CA GLN A 91 -18.98 2.35 10.58
C GLN A 91 -19.63 3.45 11.41
N ALA A 92 -18.82 4.25 12.12
CA ALA A 92 -19.34 5.33 12.95
C ALA A 92 -19.99 6.45 12.10
N GLN A 93 -19.45 6.73 10.90
CA GLN A 93 -20.07 7.67 9.97
C GLN A 93 -21.38 7.13 9.40
N MET A 94 -21.42 5.86 9.02
CA MET A 94 -22.63 5.21 8.49
C MET A 94 -23.75 5.19 9.55
N ASP A 95 -23.43 4.81 10.79
CA ASP A 95 -24.38 4.74 11.90
C ASP A 95 -24.95 6.13 12.27
N ARG A 96 -24.16 7.20 12.10
CA ARG A 96 -24.60 8.58 12.32
C ARG A 96 -25.49 9.12 11.20
N ASN A 97 -25.47 8.49 10.02
CA ASN A 97 -26.12 8.99 8.81
C ASN A 97 -26.98 7.90 8.14
N PRO A 98 -28.02 7.37 8.82
CA PRO A 98 -28.86 6.31 8.27
C PRO A 98 -29.55 6.75 6.97
N GLY A 99 -29.58 5.85 5.98
CA GLY A 99 -30.18 6.10 4.67
C GLY A 99 -29.48 7.15 3.80
N TYR A 100 -28.35 7.72 4.24
CA TYR A 100 -27.68 8.80 3.52
C TYR A 100 -27.20 8.38 2.13
N TYR A 101 -26.57 7.21 2.00
CA TYR A 101 -26.14 6.70 0.70
C TYR A 101 -27.31 6.57 -0.31
N HIS A 102 -28.44 6.01 0.12
CA HIS A 102 -29.63 5.87 -0.73
C HIS A 102 -30.22 7.24 -1.12
N ARG A 103 -30.20 8.21 -0.21
CA ARG A 103 -30.60 9.59 -0.53
C ARG A 103 -29.68 10.23 -1.58
N LEU A 104 -28.38 9.95 -1.53
CA LEU A 104 -27.44 10.42 -2.55
C LEU A 104 -27.71 9.78 -3.92
N LEU A 105 -28.07 8.51 -3.97
CA LEU A 105 -28.42 7.83 -5.23
C LEU A 105 -29.67 8.40 -5.91
N GLN A 106 -30.63 8.87 -5.11
CA GLN A 106 -31.86 9.49 -5.60
C GLN A 106 -31.71 11.00 -5.84
N GLY A 107 -30.63 11.60 -5.33
CA GLY A 107 -30.37 13.02 -5.41
C GLY A 107 -29.84 13.45 -6.78
N GLN A 108 -29.95 14.74 -7.06
CA GLN A 108 -29.23 15.35 -8.18
C GLN A 108 -27.74 15.43 -7.87
N ARG A 109 -26.91 15.45 -8.92
CA ARG A 109 -25.46 15.65 -8.81
C ARG A 109 -25.17 16.87 -7.92
N ASN A 110 -24.32 16.67 -6.93
CA ASN A 110 -23.92 17.72 -5.99
C ASN A 110 -22.45 18.05 -6.20
N ASP A 111 -22.19 19.22 -6.80
CA ASP A 111 -20.83 19.66 -7.14
C ASP A 111 -19.93 19.82 -5.90
N SER A 112 -20.50 20.13 -4.73
CA SER A 112 -19.73 20.21 -3.48
C SER A 112 -19.29 18.83 -2.98
N LEU A 113 -20.11 17.79 -3.16
CA LEU A 113 -19.71 16.42 -2.85
C LEU A 113 -18.69 15.89 -3.85
N GLU A 114 -18.85 16.25 -5.13
CA GLU A 114 -17.86 15.92 -6.15
C GLU A 114 -16.53 16.61 -5.86
N GLU A 115 -16.52 17.88 -5.46
CA GLU A 115 -15.33 18.59 -5.04
C GLU A 115 -14.73 17.99 -3.76
N ALA A 116 -15.56 17.50 -2.84
CA ALA A 116 -15.09 16.77 -1.67
C ALA A 116 -14.41 15.44 -2.03
N ILE A 117 -14.86 14.73 -3.08
CA ILE A 117 -14.19 13.53 -3.61
C ILE A 117 -12.92 13.92 -4.36
N ARG A 118 -12.98 15.01 -5.14
CA ARG A 118 -11.84 15.62 -5.84
C ARG A 118 -10.89 16.35 -4.90
N THR A 119 -11.08 16.28 -3.57
CA THR A 119 -10.22 16.99 -2.61
C THR A 119 -8.77 16.74 -2.97
N ASP A 120 -8.01 17.84 -3.03
CA ASP A 120 -6.56 18.05 -3.05
C ASP A 120 -5.67 17.00 -3.76
N TYR A 121 -5.84 15.73 -3.43
CA TYR A 121 -5.24 14.56 -4.06
C TYR A 121 -5.76 14.25 -5.47
N TYR A 122 -7.06 14.39 -5.71
CA TYR A 122 -7.71 14.02 -6.99
C TYR A 122 -8.25 15.22 -7.77
N SER A 123 -7.90 16.44 -7.35
CA SER A 123 -8.23 17.66 -8.07
C SER A 123 -7.43 17.75 -9.37
N PRO A 124 -7.83 18.57 -10.36
CA PRO A 124 -7.03 18.76 -11.58
C PRO A 124 -5.58 19.20 -11.32
N ALA A 125 -5.36 19.96 -10.24
CA ALA A 125 -4.02 20.39 -9.84
C ALA A 125 -3.19 19.28 -9.15
N MET A 126 -3.86 18.27 -8.58
CA MET A 126 -3.28 17.14 -7.83
C MET A 126 -2.28 17.59 -6.75
N LEU A 127 -2.56 18.72 -6.10
CA LEU A 127 -1.62 19.35 -5.16
C LEU A 127 -1.27 18.44 -3.99
N GLY A 128 -2.25 17.68 -3.46
CA GLY A 128 -2.04 16.71 -2.38
C GLY A 128 -1.15 15.54 -2.81
N LEU A 129 -1.33 15.05 -4.04
CA LEU A 129 -0.49 13.99 -4.62
C LEU A 129 0.94 14.49 -4.81
N LYS A 130 1.12 15.63 -5.47
CA LYS A 130 2.45 16.26 -5.67
C LYS A 130 3.14 16.53 -4.32
N THR A 131 2.39 17.01 -3.33
CA THR A 131 2.91 17.21 -1.97
C THR A 131 3.45 15.90 -1.39
N ASP A 132 2.71 14.80 -1.45
CA ASP A 132 3.17 13.51 -0.93
C ASP A 132 4.35 12.93 -1.72
N GLN A 133 4.43 13.18 -3.02
CA GLN A 133 5.59 12.78 -3.85
C GLN A 133 6.85 13.56 -3.45
N GLU A 134 6.74 14.86 -3.20
CA GLU A 134 7.85 15.67 -2.68
C GLU A 134 8.25 15.27 -1.25
N VAL A 135 7.28 14.91 -0.40
CA VAL A 135 7.57 14.36 0.93
C VAL A 135 8.37 13.06 0.82
N LEU A 136 8.04 12.18 -0.13
CA LEU A 136 8.86 10.99 -0.38
C LEU A 136 10.28 11.38 -0.78
N GLY A 137 10.44 12.32 -1.70
CA GLY A 137 11.77 12.81 -2.12
C GLY A 137 12.60 13.33 -0.94
N GLU A 138 12.02 14.14 -0.05
CA GLU A 138 12.68 14.63 1.17
C GLU A 138 13.04 13.49 2.14
N LEU A 139 12.17 12.48 2.28
CA LEU A 139 12.44 11.31 3.10
C LEU A 139 13.57 10.45 2.52
N VAL A 140 13.61 10.25 1.20
CA VAL A 140 14.70 9.53 0.51
C VAL A 140 16.00 10.31 0.66
N ARG A 141 16.00 11.64 0.46
CA ARG A 141 17.19 12.48 0.66
C ARG A 141 17.76 12.35 2.08
N THR A 142 16.90 12.19 3.07
CA THR A 142 17.33 12.02 4.47
C THR A 142 17.81 10.60 4.77
N LYS A 143 17.15 9.56 4.23
CA LYS A 143 17.34 8.16 4.66
C LYS A 143 18.15 7.30 3.69
N LEU A 144 18.22 7.69 2.43
CA LEU A 144 18.87 7.01 1.30
C LEU A 144 19.56 8.06 0.40
N PRO A 145 20.51 8.85 0.92
CA PRO A 145 21.05 10.03 0.23
C PRO A 145 21.72 9.70 -1.11
N ALA A 146 22.34 8.53 -1.24
CA ALA A 146 22.93 8.08 -2.51
C ALA A 146 21.88 7.91 -3.62
N VAL A 147 20.70 7.37 -3.28
CA VAL A 147 19.59 7.24 -4.23
C VAL A 147 19.05 8.62 -4.61
N ALA A 148 18.88 9.52 -3.63
CA ALA A 148 18.46 10.89 -3.92
C ALA A 148 19.43 11.64 -4.83
N ALA A 149 20.74 11.49 -4.61
CA ALA A 149 21.76 12.12 -5.44
C ALA A 149 21.75 11.58 -6.88
N LEU A 150 21.55 10.27 -7.07
CA LEU A 150 21.41 9.68 -8.40
C LEU A 150 20.15 10.17 -9.13
N MET A 151 19.02 10.24 -8.42
CA MET A 151 17.77 10.79 -8.92
C MET A 151 17.94 12.25 -9.37
N ASP A 152 18.55 13.09 -8.53
CA ASP A 152 18.83 14.50 -8.81
C ASP A 152 19.81 14.64 -9.99
N GLY A 153 20.85 13.79 -10.06
CA GLY A 153 21.86 13.79 -11.13
C GLY A 153 21.32 13.42 -12.52
N HIS A 154 20.30 12.56 -12.58
CA HIS A 154 19.60 12.22 -13.83
C HIS A 154 18.37 13.10 -14.10
N GLY A 155 18.07 14.08 -13.23
CA GLY A 155 16.91 14.97 -13.38
C GLY A 155 15.56 14.26 -13.32
N VAL A 156 15.47 13.13 -12.60
CA VAL A 156 14.25 12.33 -12.53
C VAL A 156 13.33 12.87 -11.45
N LEU A 157 12.11 13.24 -11.84
CA LEU A 157 11.10 13.71 -10.90
C LEU A 157 10.37 12.56 -10.21
N TRP A 158 10.21 12.64 -8.88
CA TRP A 158 9.42 11.69 -8.10
C TRP A 158 7.97 11.57 -8.61
N THR A 159 7.41 12.67 -9.08
CA THR A 159 6.06 12.75 -9.65
C THR A 159 5.86 11.78 -10.82
N LEU A 160 6.91 11.52 -11.61
CA LEU A 160 6.85 10.61 -12.75
C LEU A 160 6.87 9.14 -12.32
N LEU A 161 7.70 8.79 -11.33
CA LEU A 161 7.94 7.38 -10.97
C LEU A 161 6.86 6.80 -10.05
N VAL A 162 6.40 7.58 -9.07
CA VAL A 162 5.61 7.03 -7.95
C VAL A 162 4.14 7.44 -7.98
N SER A 163 3.65 8.13 -9.03
CA SER A 163 2.24 8.54 -9.13
C SER A 163 1.25 7.41 -8.80
N ARG A 164 1.41 6.24 -9.43
CA ARG A 164 0.53 5.07 -9.19
C ARG A 164 0.64 4.48 -7.79
N TRP A 165 1.76 4.65 -7.11
CA TRP A 165 1.94 4.16 -5.74
C TRP A 165 1.03 4.89 -4.77
N PHE A 166 0.88 6.19 -5.01
CA PHE A 166 0.16 7.13 -4.14
C PHE A 166 -1.32 7.23 -4.54
N ILE A 167 -1.61 7.53 -5.82
CA ILE A 167 -2.99 7.75 -6.29
C ILE A 167 -3.86 6.48 -6.22
N CYS A 168 -3.28 5.30 -6.51
CA CYS A 168 -3.99 4.03 -6.48
C CYS A 168 -3.73 3.23 -5.19
N LEU A 169 -3.04 3.82 -4.20
CA LEU A 169 -2.68 3.13 -2.95
C LEU A 169 -2.03 1.76 -3.18
N PHE A 170 -1.14 1.70 -4.18
CA PHE A 170 -0.40 0.53 -4.65
C PHE A 170 -1.23 -0.61 -5.29
N VAL A 171 -2.56 -0.49 -5.43
CA VAL A 171 -3.40 -1.61 -5.90
C VAL A 171 -3.05 -2.09 -7.32
N ASP A 172 -2.68 -1.15 -8.20
CA ASP A 172 -2.36 -1.45 -9.60
C ASP A 172 -0.91 -1.90 -9.83
N ILE A 173 -0.07 -1.90 -8.79
CA ILE A 173 1.37 -2.11 -8.95
C ILE A 173 1.95 -3.21 -8.05
N LEU A 174 1.27 -3.59 -6.96
CA LEU A 174 1.69 -4.70 -6.09
C LEU A 174 0.68 -5.86 -6.12
N PRO A 175 1.11 -7.09 -5.79
CA PRO A 175 0.19 -8.22 -5.64
C PRO A 175 -0.92 -7.92 -4.63
N VAL A 176 -2.15 -8.30 -4.95
CA VAL A 176 -3.37 -7.99 -4.17
C VAL A 176 -3.22 -8.37 -2.69
N GLU A 177 -2.61 -9.52 -2.38
CA GLU A 177 -2.40 -9.96 -1.00
C GLU A 177 -1.50 -9.01 -0.20
N THR A 178 -0.51 -8.40 -0.85
CA THR A 178 0.34 -7.37 -0.25
C THR A 178 -0.40 -6.05 -0.10
N VAL A 179 -1.17 -5.65 -1.11
CA VAL A 179 -2.00 -4.43 -1.06
C VAL A 179 -2.98 -4.47 0.10
N LEU A 180 -3.69 -5.57 0.28
CA LEU A 180 -4.67 -5.72 1.37
C LEU A 180 -4.02 -5.66 2.75
N ARG A 181 -2.79 -6.17 2.87
CA ARG A 181 -1.99 -6.06 4.10
C ARG A 181 -1.50 -4.64 4.37
N ILE A 182 -1.20 -3.87 3.31
CA ILE A 182 -0.91 -2.44 3.41
C ILE A 182 -2.17 -1.71 3.89
N TRP A 183 -3.33 -2.00 3.30
CA TRP A 183 -4.61 -1.37 3.62
C TRP A 183 -5.08 -1.67 5.05
N ASP A 184 -4.89 -2.90 5.54
CA ASP A 184 -5.09 -3.26 6.95
C ASP A 184 -4.43 -2.22 7.87
N CYS A 185 -3.16 -1.88 7.60
CA CYS A 185 -2.39 -0.94 8.40
C CYS A 185 -2.75 0.52 8.09
N LEU A 186 -3.06 0.85 6.83
CA LEU A 186 -3.45 2.19 6.40
C LEU A 186 -4.70 2.67 7.14
N PHE A 187 -5.76 1.87 7.17
CA PHE A 187 -7.02 2.25 7.83
C PHE A 187 -6.86 2.39 9.36
N ASN A 188 -5.94 1.64 9.97
CA ASN A 188 -5.71 1.71 11.40
C ASN A 188 -4.70 2.81 11.82
N GLU A 189 -3.57 2.93 11.13
CA GLU A 189 -2.45 3.79 11.53
C GLU A 189 -2.27 5.07 10.69
N GLY A 190 -3.05 5.21 9.61
CA GLY A 190 -3.08 6.40 8.76
C GLY A 190 -2.07 6.38 7.60
N SER A 191 -2.09 7.46 6.81
CA SER A 191 -1.38 7.56 5.52
C SER A 191 0.15 7.46 5.60
N LYS A 192 0.76 7.57 6.80
CA LYS A 192 2.21 7.32 6.97
C LYS A 192 2.64 5.93 6.52
N ILE A 193 1.72 4.97 6.47
CA ILE A 193 1.99 3.61 5.97
C ILE A 193 2.42 3.65 4.49
N ILE A 194 1.84 4.55 3.68
CA ILE A 194 2.19 4.71 2.26
C ILE A 194 3.69 5.04 2.11
N PHE A 195 4.19 5.98 2.92
CA PHE A 195 5.61 6.33 2.95
C PHE A 195 6.51 5.22 3.46
N ARG A 196 6.05 4.40 4.43
CA ARG A 196 6.81 3.24 4.90
C ARG A 196 6.99 2.21 3.78
N VAL A 197 5.91 1.92 3.06
CA VAL A 197 5.91 1.01 1.91
C VAL A 197 6.87 1.53 0.84
N ALA A 198 6.71 2.79 0.41
CA ALA A 198 7.55 3.40 -0.61
C ALA A 198 9.05 3.40 -0.24
N LEU A 199 9.39 3.81 0.99
CA LEU A 199 10.78 3.80 1.46
C LEU A 199 11.37 2.39 1.52
N THR A 200 10.57 1.39 1.93
CA THR A 200 11.03 -0.01 1.96
C THR A 200 11.27 -0.56 0.56
N LEU A 201 10.40 -0.25 -0.41
CA LEU A 201 10.60 -0.66 -1.82
C LEU A 201 11.92 -0.09 -2.35
N ILE A 202 12.17 1.21 -2.14
CA ILE A 202 13.39 1.88 -2.60
C ILE A 202 14.62 1.35 -1.86
N LYS A 203 14.55 1.20 -0.54
CA LYS A 203 15.68 0.73 0.28
C LYS A 203 16.07 -0.71 -0.07
N GLN A 204 15.10 -1.59 -0.25
CA GLN A 204 15.34 -3.00 -0.58
C GLN A 204 16.04 -3.15 -1.94
N HIS A 205 15.77 -2.24 -2.89
CA HIS A 205 16.32 -2.27 -4.25
C HIS A 205 17.39 -1.19 -4.47
N GLN A 206 17.97 -0.62 -3.40
CA GLN A 206 18.91 0.50 -3.54
C GLN A 206 20.11 0.14 -4.45
N ALA A 207 20.64 -1.08 -4.34
CA ALA A 207 21.78 -1.53 -5.15
C ALA A 207 21.42 -1.51 -6.64
N LEU A 208 20.26 -2.08 -6.99
CA LEU A 208 19.72 -2.06 -8.34
C LEU A 208 19.55 -0.62 -8.85
N ILE A 209 18.96 0.27 -8.06
CA ILE A 209 18.73 1.67 -8.46
C ILE A 209 20.06 2.39 -8.72
N LEU A 210 21.08 2.13 -7.89
CA LEU A 210 22.39 2.79 -7.99
C LEU A 210 23.23 2.37 -9.21
N GLU A 211 22.84 1.30 -9.90
CA GLU A 211 23.44 0.89 -11.17
C GLU A 211 22.85 1.63 -12.38
N ALA A 212 21.82 2.46 -12.21
CA ALA A 212 21.21 3.18 -13.33
C ALA A 212 22.20 4.18 -13.93
N THR A 213 22.28 4.24 -15.25
CA THR A 213 23.21 5.14 -15.96
C THR A 213 22.51 6.26 -16.73
N SER A 214 21.18 6.19 -16.83
CA SER A 214 20.37 7.13 -17.59
C SER A 214 19.01 7.35 -16.93
N PHE A 215 18.30 8.40 -17.36
CA PHE A 215 16.91 8.65 -16.99
C PHE A 215 16.01 7.45 -17.28
N ALA A 216 16.19 6.81 -18.45
CA ALA A 216 15.40 5.65 -18.87
C ALA A 216 15.67 4.44 -17.97
N ASP A 217 16.94 4.19 -17.62
CA ASP A 217 17.33 3.09 -16.74
C ASP A 217 16.70 3.24 -15.35
N VAL A 218 16.68 4.46 -14.81
CA VAL A 218 16.02 4.74 -13.52
C VAL A 218 14.53 4.37 -13.61
N CYS A 219 13.85 4.77 -14.68
CA CYS A 219 12.44 4.47 -14.89
C CYS A 219 12.18 2.96 -14.97
N GLU A 220 13.01 2.21 -15.70
CA GLU A 220 12.89 0.74 -15.80
C GLU A 220 13.14 0.07 -14.45
N LYS A 221 14.23 0.42 -13.76
CA LYS A 221 14.54 -0.14 -12.44
C LYS A 221 13.42 0.12 -11.43
N PHE A 222 12.78 1.30 -11.46
CA PHE A 222 11.62 1.59 -10.60
C PHE A 222 10.37 0.75 -10.91
N LYS A 223 10.19 0.26 -12.15
CA LYS A 223 9.14 -0.71 -12.47
C LYS A 223 9.45 -2.09 -11.89
N GLU A 224 10.72 -2.45 -11.77
CA GLU A 224 11.15 -3.73 -11.19
C GLU A 224 10.96 -3.80 -9.67
N LEU A 225 11.01 -2.66 -8.96
CA LEU A 225 10.80 -2.58 -7.50
C LEU A 225 9.50 -3.23 -7.04
N THR A 226 8.49 -3.27 -7.90
CA THR A 226 7.13 -3.72 -7.58
C THR A 226 6.85 -5.13 -8.10
N ARG A 227 7.90 -5.86 -8.49
CA ARG A 227 7.84 -7.23 -9.03
C ARG A 227 8.67 -8.21 -8.19
N GLY A 228 8.47 -9.50 -8.46
CA GLY A 228 9.27 -10.58 -7.88
C GLY A 228 8.89 -10.97 -6.45
N ARG A 229 9.68 -11.89 -5.90
CA ARG A 229 9.38 -12.58 -4.63
C ARG A 229 9.19 -11.64 -3.45
N PHE A 230 9.96 -10.55 -3.39
CA PHE A 230 9.94 -9.62 -2.27
C PHE A 230 8.55 -9.02 -2.02
N VAL A 231 7.82 -8.66 -3.06
CA VAL A 231 6.48 -8.07 -2.95
C VAL A 231 5.37 -9.11 -2.97
N THR A 232 5.64 -10.34 -3.43
CA THR A 232 4.69 -11.47 -3.35
C THR A 232 4.63 -12.05 -1.93
N GLU A 233 5.75 -12.08 -1.22
CA GLU A 233 5.84 -12.54 0.18
C GLU A 233 5.33 -11.47 1.17
N CYS A 234 4.03 -11.22 1.14
CA CYS A 234 3.39 -10.15 1.91
C CYS A 234 3.72 -10.19 3.42
N HIS A 235 3.97 -11.37 3.99
CA HIS A 235 4.32 -11.46 5.41
C HIS A 235 5.67 -10.82 5.71
N THR A 236 6.71 -11.22 4.98
CA THR A 236 8.09 -10.74 5.13
C THR A 236 8.17 -9.27 4.73
N PHE A 237 7.51 -8.91 3.64
CA PHE A 237 7.36 -7.52 3.18
C PHE A 237 6.83 -6.62 4.30
N MET A 238 5.70 -7.00 4.91
CA MET A 238 5.09 -6.19 5.97
C MET A 238 5.94 -6.12 7.25
N GLN A 239 6.75 -7.13 7.56
CA GLN A 239 7.72 -7.00 8.65
C GLN A 239 8.75 -5.91 8.34
N LYS A 240 9.27 -5.89 7.11
CA LYS A 240 10.27 -4.93 6.64
C LYS A 240 9.76 -3.48 6.62
N ILE A 241 8.51 -3.22 6.24
CA ILE A 241 7.97 -1.83 6.28
C ILE A 241 7.93 -1.22 7.69
N PHE A 242 7.91 -2.06 8.73
CA PHE A 242 7.92 -1.61 10.12
C PHE A 242 9.32 -1.53 10.74
N SER A 243 10.32 -2.22 10.18
CA SER A 243 11.70 -2.21 10.69
C SER A 243 12.64 -1.31 9.87
N GLU A 244 12.64 -1.41 8.54
CA GLU A 244 13.70 -0.84 7.70
C GLU A 244 13.65 0.69 7.50
N PRO A 245 12.48 1.35 7.35
CA PRO A 245 12.42 2.81 7.24
C PRO A 245 12.74 3.53 8.56
N GLY A 246 12.82 2.77 9.67
CA GLY A 246 13.02 3.29 11.01
C GLY A 246 11.81 4.08 11.55
N SER A 247 12.08 5.07 12.39
CA SER A 247 11.05 5.94 12.94
C SER A 247 10.45 6.84 11.85
N LEU A 248 9.12 6.87 11.81
CA LEU A 248 8.31 7.72 10.95
C LEU A 248 7.00 8.02 11.67
N SER A 249 6.98 9.11 12.43
CA SER A 249 5.81 9.55 13.16
C SER A 249 4.82 10.26 12.24
N THR A 250 3.54 10.29 12.64
CA THR A 250 2.52 11.06 11.91
C THR A 250 2.87 12.55 11.91
N SER A 251 3.37 13.09 13.04
CA SER A 251 3.77 14.50 13.15
C SER A 251 4.89 14.89 12.18
N THR A 252 5.89 14.03 11.99
CA THR A 252 6.96 14.28 11.00
C THR A 252 6.40 14.34 9.60
N ILE A 253 5.50 13.42 9.23
CA ILE A 253 4.85 13.44 7.91
C ILE A 253 4.01 14.70 7.73
N THR A 254 3.22 15.10 8.73
CA THR A 254 2.41 16.33 8.67
C THR A 254 3.28 17.56 8.44
N ARG A 255 4.37 17.71 9.22
CA ARG A 255 5.29 18.84 9.05
C ARG A 255 5.98 18.86 7.68
N LEU A 256 6.36 17.68 7.16
CA LEU A 256 6.93 17.58 5.82
C LEU A 256 5.90 17.99 4.76
N ARG A 257 4.64 17.55 4.88
CA ARG A 257 3.54 17.94 3.98
C ARG A 257 3.32 19.43 3.97
N GLU A 258 3.24 20.08 5.14
CA GLU A 258 3.08 21.53 5.25
C GLU A 258 4.20 22.27 4.50
N ARG A 259 5.45 21.86 4.74
CA ARG A 259 6.63 22.46 4.09
C ARG A 259 6.65 22.23 2.58
N CYS A 260 6.43 21.00 2.12
CA CYS A 260 6.43 20.66 0.70
C CYS A 260 5.28 21.35 -0.03
N ARG A 261 4.09 21.41 0.58
CA ARG A 261 2.93 22.13 0.04
C ARG A 261 3.22 23.61 -0.12
N ALA A 262 3.80 24.26 0.89
CA ALA A 262 4.17 25.68 0.81
C ALA A 262 5.18 25.95 -0.32
N LYS A 263 6.17 25.07 -0.51
CA LYS A 263 7.12 25.17 -1.63
C LYS A 263 6.42 25.06 -2.99
N LEU A 264 5.52 24.09 -3.16
CA LEU A 264 4.79 23.89 -4.42
C LEU A 264 3.88 25.08 -4.77
N LEU A 265 3.22 25.66 -3.77
CA LEU A 265 2.38 26.86 -3.96
C LEU A 265 3.19 28.12 -4.28
N ALA A 266 4.47 28.18 -3.91
CA ALA A 266 5.34 29.31 -4.25
C ALA A 266 5.98 29.19 -5.65
N GLN A 267 5.88 28.02 -6.29
CA GLN A 267 6.47 27.71 -7.60
C GLN A 267 5.45 27.78 -8.75
N GLY A 268 4.15 27.85 -8.45
CA GLY A 268 3.05 27.97 -9.42
C GLY A 268 2.39 29.33 -9.34
#